data_AF-A0A424JWH9-F1
#
_entry.id   AF-A0A424JWH9-F1
#
_cell.length_a   1.000
_cell.length_b   1.000
_cell.length_c   1.000
_cell.angle_alpha   90.00
_cell.angle_beta   90.00
_cell.angle_gamma   90.00
#
_symmetry.space_group_name_H-M   'P 1'
#
loop_
_entity.id
_entity.type
_entity.pdbx_description
1 polymer ?
#
loop_
_entity_poly.entity_id
_entity_poly.type
_entity_poly.pdbx_seq_one_letter_code
_entity_poly.pdbx_strand_id
1 'polypeptide(L)'
;MCMTHQLFSIWTCLWLVLLGSNHAAQEAPRPVLKTVEKIGLLPIKGEIDQISAQSLGRRLDQALSDGCDAVVLHIDTPGGALDATFAMTEMLKDPTRTPPDLMAWIDDEAWSAGTILAVACPSIACAPRASFGDAAPIQAIPLAGLLEMAPAERAKIEAPLLADVVDSARRNHYDEALVQAFVSVGLELWLLEHVDNGQRICVGRLEYERLFGEAPPRDLPVLNAEAIASDDAFAPKFEDSIPVQSPEELAELDPLQRQVLEAKMSLLPRARELLGPEDQDQWGLVRQITSADRLLALKAEEGRALGLVRHIIADQDDLARHYGGAEIALYELSTTEKLGRFLTSWPVQLGLIAILLLCVALESFIPGTTVFGLIAVLCGVFLISIPVLVGLAAWWEIVLILLGLGLLAIEIMVAPGLSVPGILGAISLTVGLAAAFTGPGAPIVPQEAIPGTILLFLLLAGGGIVGGRALRHAQQRLLVLEDVVAEGPSHRRATITIGSEGILESDAHPVGKARFAEGARDVRARDGFIEAGARIRVVKAGFEPVVEIVES
;
A
#
# COMPACT_ATOMS: atom_id res chain seq x y z
N MET A 1 30.77 -60.73 -68.27
CA MET A 1 30.36 -59.30 -68.19
C MET A 1 28.88 -59.09 -67.87
N CYS A 2 28.08 -60.11 -67.50
CA CYS A 2 26.65 -59.92 -67.18
C CYS A 2 26.32 -59.90 -65.66
N MET A 3 27.12 -60.57 -64.81
CA MET A 3 26.85 -60.63 -63.35
C MET A 3 27.33 -59.40 -62.55
N THR A 4 28.28 -58.62 -63.06
CA THR A 4 28.81 -57.43 -62.37
C THR A 4 27.87 -56.23 -62.44
N HIS A 5 27.01 -56.15 -63.46
CA HIS A 5 26.03 -55.07 -63.60
C HIS A 5 24.80 -55.25 -62.70
N GLN A 6 24.38 -56.48 -62.41
CA GLN A 6 23.24 -56.72 -61.52
C GLN A 6 23.57 -56.44 -60.06
N LEU A 7 24.79 -56.77 -59.61
CA LEU A 7 25.23 -56.49 -58.24
C LEU A 7 25.41 -54.98 -57.99
N PHE A 8 25.87 -54.23 -58.99
CA PHE A 8 25.99 -52.77 -58.87
C PHE A 8 24.62 -52.09 -58.80
N SER A 9 23.64 -52.56 -59.57
CA SER A 9 22.28 -52.01 -59.57
C SER A 9 21.54 -52.27 -58.25
N ILE A 10 21.74 -53.44 -57.63
CA ILE A 10 21.14 -53.79 -56.34
C ILE A 10 21.75 -52.94 -55.22
N TRP A 11 23.07 -52.70 -55.25
CA TRP A 11 23.74 -51.83 -54.28
C TRP A 11 23.32 -50.36 -54.41
N THR A 12 23.14 -49.83 -55.62
CA THR A 12 22.62 -48.46 -55.82
C THR A 12 21.16 -48.31 -55.38
N CYS A 13 20.31 -49.33 -55.57
CA CYS A 13 18.93 -49.28 -55.08
C CYS A 13 18.88 -49.38 -53.54
N LEU A 14 19.75 -50.17 -52.91
CA LEU A 14 19.81 -50.28 -51.45
C LEU A 14 20.35 -48.98 -50.81
N TRP A 15 21.29 -48.29 -51.47
CA TRP A 15 21.80 -46.98 -51.02
C TRP A 15 20.77 -45.85 -51.17
N LEU A 16 19.96 -45.87 -52.23
CA LEU A 16 18.87 -44.88 -52.43
C LEU A 16 17.69 -45.09 -51.47
N VAL A 17 17.41 -46.32 -51.04
CA VAL A 17 16.39 -46.60 -50.01
C VAL A 17 16.88 -46.21 -48.62
N LEU A 18 18.19 -46.35 -48.33
CA LEU A 18 18.78 -45.93 -47.05
C LEU A 18 19.00 -44.41 -46.92
N LEU A 19 19.07 -43.67 -48.04
CA LEU A 19 19.11 -42.21 -48.05
C LEU A 19 17.71 -41.55 -48.03
N GLY A 20 16.64 -42.32 -48.24
CA GLY A 20 15.25 -41.84 -48.28
C GLY A 20 14.51 -41.85 -46.94
N SER A 21 15.12 -42.37 -45.88
CA SER A 21 14.52 -42.54 -44.55
C SER A 21 14.97 -41.52 -43.50
N ASN A 22 15.33 -40.30 -43.94
CA ASN A 22 15.25 -39.10 -43.09
C ASN A 22 13.91 -38.40 -43.36
N HIS A 23 12.80 -39.09 -43.12
CA HIS A 23 11.59 -38.36 -42.75
C HIS A 23 11.84 -37.88 -41.33
N ALA A 24 12.31 -36.64 -41.20
CA ALA A 24 12.06 -35.86 -40.00
C ALA A 24 10.58 -36.08 -39.66
N ALA A 25 10.29 -36.59 -38.47
CA ALA A 25 8.94 -36.71 -37.99
C ALA A 25 8.30 -35.32 -38.12
N GLN A 26 7.50 -35.13 -39.16
CA GLN A 26 6.59 -34.01 -39.24
C GLN A 26 5.58 -34.30 -38.14
N GLU A 27 5.77 -33.69 -36.98
CA GLU A 27 4.70 -33.48 -36.03
C GLU A 27 3.46 -33.06 -36.83
N ALA A 28 2.37 -33.80 -36.67
CA ALA A 28 1.09 -33.42 -37.25
C ALA A 28 0.85 -31.94 -36.92
N PRO A 29 0.31 -31.13 -37.85
CA PRO A 29 0.03 -29.73 -37.53
C PRO A 29 -0.91 -29.73 -36.33
N ARG A 30 -0.41 -29.29 -35.17
CA ARG A 30 -1.24 -29.06 -34.00
C ARG A 30 -2.34 -28.10 -34.46
N PRO A 31 -3.61 -28.35 -34.10
CA PRO A 31 -4.70 -27.47 -34.50
C PRO A 31 -4.30 -26.04 -34.14
N VAL A 32 -4.30 -25.16 -35.14
CA VAL A 32 -3.94 -23.75 -34.97
C VAL A 32 -5.01 -23.15 -34.06
N LEU A 33 -4.68 -23.06 -32.76
CA LEU A 33 -5.36 -22.22 -31.80
C LEU A 33 -5.47 -20.84 -32.44
N LYS A 34 -6.65 -20.22 -32.32
CA LYS A 34 -6.97 -18.87 -32.80
C LYS A 34 -5.73 -17.98 -32.70
N THR A 35 -5.23 -17.48 -33.82
CA THR A 35 -4.05 -16.61 -33.83
C THR A 35 -4.39 -15.38 -32.99
N VAL A 36 -3.69 -15.21 -31.86
CA VAL A 36 -3.85 -14.05 -30.98
C VAL A 36 -3.39 -12.83 -31.78
N GLU A 37 -4.29 -11.92 -32.12
CA GLU A 37 -3.94 -10.73 -32.91
C GLU A 37 -3.50 -9.58 -31.99
N LYS A 38 -4.13 -9.46 -30.81
CA LYS A 38 -3.90 -8.37 -29.87
C LYS A 38 -3.81 -8.86 -28.43
N ILE A 39 -2.73 -8.46 -27.76
CA ILE A 39 -2.44 -8.78 -26.35
C ILE A 39 -2.65 -7.52 -25.51
N GLY A 40 -3.39 -7.63 -24.42
CA GLY A 40 -3.42 -6.61 -23.38
C GLY A 40 -2.35 -6.86 -22.33
N LEU A 41 -1.31 -6.04 -22.28
CA LEU A 41 -0.26 -6.10 -21.26
C LEU A 41 -0.61 -5.17 -20.09
N LEU A 42 -0.86 -5.74 -18.92
CA LEU A 42 -1.32 -5.02 -17.72
C LEU A 42 -0.24 -5.09 -16.62
N PRO A 43 0.54 -4.03 -16.39
CA PRO A 43 1.55 -4.01 -15.34
C PRO A 43 0.97 -4.00 -13.93
N ILE A 44 1.49 -4.86 -13.06
CA ILE A 44 1.27 -4.92 -11.61
C ILE A 44 2.64 -4.73 -10.95
N LYS A 45 2.96 -3.47 -10.64
CA LYS A 45 4.28 -3.06 -10.13
C LYS A 45 4.20 -2.50 -8.73
N GLY A 46 5.14 -2.90 -7.88
CA GLY A 46 5.23 -2.43 -6.49
C GLY A 46 4.16 -3.04 -5.60
N GLU A 47 3.84 -2.36 -4.50
CA GLU A 47 2.93 -2.88 -3.47
C GLU A 47 1.49 -3.09 -3.99
N ILE A 48 0.90 -4.23 -3.61
CA ILE A 48 -0.51 -4.55 -3.89
C ILE A 48 -1.39 -3.93 -2.80
N ASP A 49 -2.26 -3.04 -3.20
CA ASP A 49 -3.22 -2.36 -2.33
C ASP A 49 -4.59 -2.27 -3.02
N GLN A 50 -5.57 -1.69 -2.32
CA GLN A 50 -6.92 -1.54 -2.85
C GLN A 50 -6.96 -0.67 -4.13
N ILE A 51 -5.99 0.24 -4.31
CA ILE A 51 -5.82 1.03 -5.54
C ILE A 51 -5.38 0.14 -6.70
N SER A 52 -4.47 -0.81 -6.46
CA SER A 52 -4.00 -1.79 -7.44
C SER A 52 -5.16 -2.67 -7.89
N ALA A 53 -5.99 -3.13 -6.95
CA ALA A 53 -7.17 -3.96 -7.26
C ALA A 53 -8.19 -3.22 -8.13
N GLN A 54 -8.58 -2.00 -7.76
CA GLN A 54 -9.52 -1.19 -8.57
C GLN A 54 -8.95 -0.86 -9.95
N SER A 55 -7.65 -0.53 -10.01
CA SER A 55 -6.96 -0.24 -11.27
C SER A 55 -6.87 -1.47 -12.16
N LEU A 56 -6.62 -2.66 -11.62
CA LEU A 56 -6.64 -3.91 -12.38
C LEU A 56 -8.03 -4.14 -13.00
N GLY A 57 -9.10 -4.07 -12.20
CA GLY A 57 -10.46 -4.28 -12.70
C GLY A 57 -10.81 -3.32 -13.86
N ARG A 58 -10.52 -2.03 -13.71
CA ARG A 58 -10.72 -1.03 -14.77
C ARG A 58 -9.92 -1.34 -16.04
N ARG A 59 -8.67 -1.78 -15.89
CA ARG A 59 -7.77 -2.08 -17.02
C ARG A 59 -8.14 -3.39 -17.72
N LEU A 60 -8.64 -4.38 -16.99
CA LEU A 60 -9.22 -5.60 -17.56
C LEU A 60 -10.46 -5.27 -18.40
N ASP A 61 -11.41 -4.50 -17.84
CA ASP A 61 -12.60 -4.05 -18.56
C ASP A 61 -12.24 -3.28 -19.84
N GLN A 62 -11.18 -2.45 -19.78
CA GLN A 62 -10.69 -1.71 -20.92
C GLN A 62 -10.01 -2.61 -21.97
N ALA A 63 -9.18 -3.57 -21.57
CA ALA A 63 -8.55 -4.51 -22.48
C ALA A 63 -9.57 -5.38 -23.23
N LEU A 64 -10.62 -5.82 -22.53
CA LEU A 64 -11.74 -6.53 -23.14
C LEU A 64 -12.51 -5.65 -24.12
N SER A 65 -12.80 -4.40 -23.76
CA SER A 65 -13.50 -3.44 -24.63
C SER A 65 -12.71 -3.11 -25.90
N ASP A 66 -11.39 -3.08 -25.80
CA ASP A 66 -10.45 -2.83 -26.89
C ASP A 66 -10.18 -4.08 -27.75
N GLY A 67 -10.84 -5.20 -27.46
CA GLY A 67 -10.83 -6.43 -28.26
C GLY A 67 -9.56 -7.27 -28.12
N CYS A 68 -8.86 -7.22 -26.98
CA CYS A 68 -7.71 -8.09 -26.73
C CYS A 68 -8.13 -9.57 -26.66
N ASP A 69 -7.47 -10.43 -27.44
CA ASP A 69 -7.69 -11.89 -27.45
C ASP A 69 -7.02 -12.59 -26.26
N ALA A 70 -5.91 -12.00 -25.79
CA ALA A 70 -5.14 -12.47 -24.64
C ALA A 70 -4.82 -11.31 -23.70
N VAL A 71 -4.70 -11.61 -22.40
CA VAL A 71 -4.27 -10.66 -21.38
C VAL A 71 -3.06 -11.22 -20.66
N VAL A 72 -2.01 -10.40 -20.55
CA VAL A 72 -0.78 -10.72 -19.82
C VAL A 72 -0.66 -9.77 -18.63
N LEU A 73 -0.70 -10.32 -17.42
CA LEU A 73 -0.38 -9.58 -16.21
C LEU A 73 1.13 -9.54 -16.05
N HIS A 74 1.74 -8.37 -16.20
CA HIS A 74 3.17 -8.18 -16.00
C HIS A 74 3.44 -7.90 -14.52
N ILE A 75 3.86 -8.94 -13.79
CA ILE A 75 3.98 -8.93 -12.33
C ILE A 75 5.42 -8.64 -11.92
N ASP A 76 5.58 -7.62 -11.08
CA ASP A 76 6.83 -7.22 -10.44
C ASP A 76 6.50 -6.60 -9.07
N THR A 77 6.39 -7.44 -8.03
CA THR A 77 5.83 -7.03 -6.74
C THR A 77 6.46 -7.75 -5.54
N PRO A 78 6.72 -7.03 -4.44
CA PRO A 78 7.08 -7.63 -3.16
C PRO A 78 5.87 -8.18 -2.38
N GLY A 79 4.65 -8.00 -2.90
CA GLY A 79 3.41 -8.39 -2.22
C GLY A 79 2.58 -7.19 -1.77
N GLY A 80 1.70 -7.39 -0.78
CA GLY A 80 0.88 -6.31 -0.24
C GLY A 80 -0.33 -6.79 0.57
N ALA A 81 -1.39 -5.99 0.55
CA ALA A 81 -2.60 -6.22 1.33
C ALA A 81 -3.37 -7.47 0.88
N LEU A 82 -3.74 -8.31 1.85
CA LEU A 82 -4.45 -9.56 1.59
C LEU A 82 -5.85 -9.34 0.99
N ASP A 83 -6.60 -8.35 1.48
CA ASP A 83 -7.95 -8.07 0.97
C ASP A 83 -7.92 -7.65 -0.52
N ALA A 84 -6.91 -6.85 -0.90
CA ALA A 84 -6.70 -6.48 -2.30
C ALA A 84 -6.30 -7.71 -3.14
N THR A 85 -5.50 -8.61 -2.56
CA THR A 85 -5.10 -9.86 -3.21
C THR A 85 -6.30 -10.73 -3.51
N PHE A 86 -7.19 -10.96 -2.54
CA PHE A 86 -8.42 -11.73 -2.76
C PHE A 86 -9.34 -11.07 -3.78
N ALA A 87 -9.53 -9.75 -3.71
CA ALA A 87 -10.35 -9.03 -4.70
C ALA A 87 -9.78 -9.21 -6.12
N MET A 88 -8.46 -9.18 -6.27
CA MET A 88 -7.79 -9.41 -7.56
C MET A 88 -7.90 -10.87 -8.00
N THR A 89 -7.67 -11.85 -7.14
CA THR A 89 -7.82 -13.28 -7.53
C THR A 89 -9.25 -13.61 -7.93
N GLU A 90 -10.26 -13.09 -7.23
CA GLU A 90 -11.67 -13.22 -7.64
C GLU A 90 -11.91 -12.63 -9.03
N MET A 91 -11.37 -11.45 -9.33
CA MET A 91 -11.48 -10.85 -10.68
C MET A 91 -10.80 -11.70 -11.74
N LEU A 92 -9.64 -12.30 -11.44
CA LEU A 92 -8.89 -13.11 -12.40
C LEU A 92 -9.57 -14.46 -12.69
N LYS A 93 -10.26 -15.01 -11.68
CA LYS A 93 -11.04 -16.25 -11.78
C LYS A 93 -12.41 -16.07 -12.41
N ASP A 94 -12.89 -14.82 -12.56
CA ASP A 94 -14.18 -14.51 -13.18
C ASP A 94 -14.08 -14.55 -14.71
N PRO A 95 -14.66 -15.56 -15.39
CA PRO A 95 -14.56 -15.71 -16.84
C PRO A 95 -15.30 -14.60 -17.62
N THR A 96 -16.09 -13.76 -16.94
CA THR A 96 -16.73 -12.60 -17.57
C THR A 96 -15.83 -11.37 -17.61
N ARG A 97 -14.71 -11.38 -16.86
CA ARG A 97 -13.77 -10.27 -16.74
C ARG A 97 -12.38 -10.55 -17.29
N THR A 98 -12.10 -11.79 -17.70
CA THR A 98 -10.82 -12.17 -18.27
C THR A 98 -11.02 -12.93 -19.59
N PRO A 99 -10.12 -12.76 -20.58
CA PRO A 99 -10.14 -13.62 -21.75
C PRO A 99 -9.71 -15.05 -21.37
N PRO A 100 -10.03 -16.06 -22.19
CA PRO A 100 -9.57 -17.43 -21.97
C PRO A 100 -8.04 -17.56 -21.92
N ASP A 101 -7.33 -16.72 -22.66
CA ASP A 101 -5.87 -16.67 -22.69
C ASP A 101 -5.35 -15.60 -21.73
N LEU A 102 -5.31 -15.97 -20.45
CA LEU A 102 -4.79 -15.16 -19.36
C LEU A 102 -3.46 -15.73 -18.87
N MET A 103 -2.43 -14.89 -18.86
CA MET A 103 -1.08 -15.28 -18.45
C MET A 103 -0.52 -14.32 -17.39
N ALA A 104 0.05 -14.86 -16.32
CA ALA A 104 0.94 -14.13 -15.44
C ALA A 104 2.36 -14.18 -16.00
N TRP A 105 2.98 -13.02 -16.26
CA TRP A 105 4.37 -12.91 -16.65
C TRP A 105 5.16 -12.23 -15.53
N ILE A 106 5.99 -13.00 -14.83
CA ILE A 106 6.82 -12.54 -13.72
C ILE A 106 8.16 -12.04 -14.27
N ASP A 107 8.52 -10.79 -14.02
CA ASP A 107 9.73 -10.16 -14.56
C ASP A 107 10.94 -10.30 -13.63
N ASP A 108 10.93 -9.63 -12.48
CA ASP A 108 12.03 -9.71 -11.49
C ASP A 108 11.58 -10.49 -10.25
N GLU A 109 10.49 -10.05 -9.62
CA GLU A 109 9.97 -10.71 -8.43
C GLU A 109 8.44 -10.78 -8.36
N ALA A 110 7.94 -11.88 -7.82
CA ALA A 110 6.56 -12.02 -7.39
C ALA A 110 6.54 -12.69 -6.01
N TRP A 111 6.63 -11.90 -4.96
CA TRP A 111 6.56 -12.38 -3.57
C TRP A 111 5.16 -12.23 -3.00
N SER A 112 4.82 -13.09 -2.03
CA SER A 112 3.59 -13.01 -1.29
C SER A 112 2.34 -12.92 -2.18
N ALA A 113 1.61 -11.81 -2.14
CA ALA A 113 0.47 -11.55 -3.01
C ALA A 113 0.78 -11.74 -4.50
N GLY A 114 1.99 -11.44 -4.97
CA GLY A 114 2.39 -11.66 -6.37
C GLY A 114 2.32 -13.13 -6.80
N THR A 115 2.79 -14.05 -5.95
CA THR A 115 2.69 -15.50 -6.18
C THR A 115 1.24 -15.95 -6.25
N ILE A 116 0.42 -15.44 -5.34
CA ILE A 116 -1.01 -15.80 -5.25
C ILE A 116 -1.75 -15.37 -6.52
N LEU A 117 -1.46 -14.16 -7.03
CA LEU A 117 -1.98 -13.68 -8.31
C LEU A 117 -1.50 -14.52 -9.50
N ALA A 118 -0.22 -14.92 -9.50
CA ALA A 118 0.33 -15.75 -10.56
C ALA A 118 -0.36 -17.12 -10.62
N VAL A 119 -0.56 -17.77 -9.46
CA VAL A 119 -1.27 -19.06 -9.35
C VAL A 119 -2.75 -18.94 -9.72
N ALA A 120 -3.37 -17.77 -9.56
CA ALA A 120 -4.73 -17.51 -10.01
C ALA A 120 -4.87 -17.42 -11.54
N CYS A 121 -3.77 -17.26 -12.29
CA CYS A 121 -3.79 -17.24 -13.75
C CYS A 121 -3.66 -18.67 -14.33
N PRO A 122 -4.30 -18.98 -15.47
CA PRO A 122 -4.17 -20.28 -16.16
C PRO A 122 -2.76 -20.64 -16.64
N SER A 123 -1.93 -19.63 -16.93
CA SER A 123 -0.56 -19.84 -17.39
C SER A 123 0.39 -18.88 -16.67
N ILE A 124 1.54 -19.40 -16.24
CA ILE A 124 2.62 -18.60 -15.67
C ILE A 124 3.82 -18.64 -16.61
N ALA A 125 4.35 -17.48 -16.94
CA ALA A 125 5.61 -17.28 -17.63
C ALA A 125 6.55 -16.46 -16.72
N CYS A 126 7.85 -16.66 -16.88
CA CYS A 126 8.87 -15.98 -16.09
C CYS A 126 9.98 -15.43 -16.97
N ALA A 127 10.53 -14.27 -16.64
CA ALA A 127 11.83 -13.89 -17.18
C ALA A 127 12.95 -14.77 -16.57
N PRO A 128 14.10 -14.96 -17.24
CA PRO A 128 15.15 -15.87 -16.78
C PRO A 128 15.68 -15.61 -15.36
N ARG A 129 15.60 -14.35 -14.90
CA ARG A 129 16.04 -13.91 -13.57
C ARG A 129 14.93 -13.90 -12.51
N ALA A 130 13.69 -14.16 -12.92
CA ALA A 130 12.53 -14.02 -12.06
C ALA A 130 12.59 -14.98 -10.87
N SER A 131 12.12 -14.50 -9.72
CA SER A 131 11.92 -15.29 -8.51
C SER A 131 10.51 -15.10 -7.96
N PHE A 132 9.91 -16.16 -7.44
CA PHE A 132 8.57 -16.12 -6.88
C PHE A 132 8.36 -17.15 -5.77
N GLY A 133 7.33 -16.97 -4.95
CA GLY A 133 7.01 -17.82 -3.81
C GLY A 133 6.77 -17.02 -2.54
N ASP A 134 7.14 -17.59 -1.39
CA ASP A 134 7.14 -16.97 -0.06
C ASP A 134 5.87 -16.14 0.25
N ALA A 135 4.75 -16.84 0.43
CA ALA A 135 3.41 -16.28 0.51
C ALA A 135 2.67 -16.59 1.82
N ALA A 136 3.40 -16.85 2.90
CA ALA A 136 2.79 -16.89 4.21
C ALA A 136 2.32 -15.50 4.66
N PRO A 137 1.19 -15.40 5.37
CA PRO A 137 0.75 -14.15 5.96
C PRO A 137 1.73 -13.63 7.03
N ILE A 138 2.11 -12.36 6.89
CA ILE A 138 2.93 -11.62 7.86
C ILE A 138 2.23 -10.33 8.26
N GLN A 139 2.61 -9.77 9.41
CA GLN A 139 2.08 -8.49 9.86
C GLN A 139 3.11 -7.39 9.61
N ALA A 140 2.76 -6.45 8.74
CA ALA A 140 3.54 -5.24 8.51
C ALA A 140 3.09 -4.14 9.47
N ILE A 141 4.06 -3.60 10.23
CA ILE A 141 3.79 -2.56 11.23
C ILE A 141 4.45 -1.25 10.81
N PRO A 142 3.70 -0.15 10.69
CA PRO A 142 4.27 1.16 10.41
C PRO A 142 5.38 1.48 11.42
N LEU A 143 6.55 1.89 10.91
CA LEU A 143 7.76 2.24 11.68
C LEU A 143 8.49 1.10 12.41
N ALA A 144 7.81 -0.01 12.75
CA ALA A 144 8.44 -1.15 13.45
C ALA A 144 8.94 -2.26 12.51
N GLY A 145 8.53 -2.24 11.22
CA GLY A 145 8.95 -3.22 10.22
C GLY A 145 8.03 -4.44 10.14
N LEU A 146 8.56 -5.55 9.62
CA LEU A 146 7.82 -6.80 9.49
C LEU A 146 7.96 -7.60 10.78
N LEU A 147 6.84 -7.97 11.40
CA LEU A 147 6.81 -8.87 12.56
C LEU A 147 6.10 -10.17 12.23
N GLU A 148 6.58 -11.25 12.85
CA GLU A 148 5.90 -12.53 12.80
C GLU A 148 4.61 -12.52 13.62
N MET A 149 3.54 -13.02 13.00
CA MET A 149 2.24 -13.16 13.65
C MET A 149 2.25 -14.34 14.63
N ALA A 150 1.49 -14.22 15.73
CA ALA A 150 1.26 -15.33 16.65
C ALA A 150 0.63 -16.52 15.91
N PRO A 151 0.99 -17.79 16.22
CA PRO A 151 0.55 -18.96 15.44
C PRO A 151 -0.96 -19.10 15.26
N ALA A 152 -1.73 -18.79 16.32
CA ALA A 152 -3.20 -18.88 16.27
C ALA A 152 -3.85 -17.77 15.42
N GLU A 153 -3.21 -16.62 15.27
CA GLU A 153 -3.68 -15.53 14.42
C GLU A 153 -3.32 -15.82 12.96
N ARG A 154 -2.07 -16.25 12.71
CA ARG A 154 -1.59 -16.69 11.40
C ARG A 154 -2.51 -17.77 10.81
N ALA A 155 -2.81 -18.82 11.59
CA ALA A 155 -3.66 -19.92 11.13
C ALA A 155 -5.08 -19.48 10.69
N LYS A 156 -5.63 -18.41 11.28
CA LYS A 156 -6.95 -17.88 10.87
C LYS A 156 -6.92 -17.14 9.54
N ILE A 157 -5.79 -16.52 9.21
CA ILE A 157 -5.57 -15.81 7.95
C ILE A 157 -5.09 -16.79 6.87
N GLU A 158 -4.26 -17.74 7.26
CA GLU A 158 -3.73 -18.79 6.39
C GLU A 158 -4.83 -19.72 5.88
N ALA A 159 -5.82 -20.08 6.71
CA ALA A 159 -6.91 -20.96 6.29
C ALA A 159 -7.71 -20.47 5.05
N PRO A 160 -8.26 -19.23 5.01
CA PRO A 160 -8.92 -18.72 3.81
C PRO A 160 -7.95 -18.53 2.64
N LEU A 161 -6.70 -18.17 2.91
CA LEU A 161 -5.68 -18.05 1.86
C LEU A 161 -5.38 -19.39 1.20
N LEU A 162 -5.19 -20.45 2.00
CA LEU A 162 -5.02 -21.83 1.52
C LEU A 162 -6.22 -22.28 0.69
N ALA A 163 -7.43 -21.95 1.12
CA ALA A 163 -8.64 -22.26 0.35
C ALA A 163 -8.63 -21.56 -1.03
N ASP A 164 -8.22 -20.29 -1.09
CA ASP A 164 -8.15 -19.53 -2.35
C ASP A 164 -7.07 -20.06 -3.30
N VAL A 165 -5.85 -20.35 -2.82
CA VAL A 165 -4.77 -20.86 -3.67
C VAL A 165 -5.02 -22.30 -4.13
N VAL A 166 -5.67 -23.13 -3.31
CA VAL A 166 -6.09 -24.49 -3.73
C VAL A 166 -7.19 -24.42 -4.77
N ASP A 167 -8.15 -23.50 -4.62
CA ASP A 167 -9.16 -23.23 -5.65
C ASP A 167 -8.51 -22.76 -6.96
N SER A 168 -7.55 -21.84 -6.91
CA SER A 168 -6.76 -21.40 -8.07
C SER A 168 -6.03 -22.57 -8.73
N ALA A 169 -5.32 -23.37 -7.94
CA ALA A 169 -4.53 -24.49 -8.45
C ALA A 169 -5.41 -25.54 -9.12
N ARG A 170 -6.57 -25.86 -8.55
CA ARG A 170 -7.54 -26.76 -9.18
C ARG A 170 -8.02 -26.21 -10.53
N ARG A 171 -8.46 -24.95 -10.57
CA ARG A 171 -8.94 -24.30 -11.80
C ARG A 171 -7.89 -24.30 -12.92
N ASN A 172 -6.62 -24.10 -12.55
CA ASN A 172 -5.52 -23.92 -13.48
C ASN A 172 -4.64 -25.17 -13.64
N HIS A 173 -5.02 -26.28 -13.02
CA HIS A 173 -4.30 -27.56 -13.09
C HIS A 173 -2.86 -27.50 -12.56
N TYR A 174 -2.63 -26.72 -11.48
CA TYR A 174 -1.38 -26.72 -10.73
C TYR A 174 -1.39 -27.75 -9.59
N ASP A 175 -0.21 -28.27 -9.24
CA ASP A 175 -0.06 -29.21 -8.11
C ASP A 175 -0.45 -28.53 -6.79
N GLU A 176 -1.49 -29.06 -6.13
CA GLU A 176 -2.05 -28.51 -4.89
C GLU A 176 -1.01 -28.46 -3.77
N ALA A 177 -0.18 -29.49 -3.63
CA ALA A 177 0.81 -29.55 -2.57
C ALA A 177 1.90 -28.50 -2.79
N LEU A 178 2.32 -28.32 -4.04
CA LEU A 178 3.30 -27.34 -4.43
C LEU A 178 2.82 -25.90 -4.16
N VAL A 179 1.58 -25.55 -4.52
CA VAL A 179 1.06 -24.20 -4.27
C VAL A 179 0.83 -23.94 -2.78
N GLN A 180 0.41 -24.96 -2.01
CA GLN A 180 0.23 -24.83 -0.57
C GLN A 180 1.56 -24.56 0.14
N ALA A 181 2.67 -25.10 -0.37
CA ALA A 181 4.01 -24.86 0.17
C ALA A 181 4.52 -23.42 -0.04
N PHE A 182 3.87 -22.61 -0.89
CA PHE A 182 4.12 -21.18 -0.92
C PHE A 182 3.54 -20.47 0.32
N VAL A 183 2.46 -20.99 0.90
CA VAL A 183 1.69 -20.31 1.96
C VAL A 183 1.95 -20.91 3.34
N SER A 184 2.03 -22.23 3.45
CA SER A 184 2.06 -22.93 4.72
C SER A 184 3.48 -23.35 5.10
N VAL A 185 3.97 -22.80 6.22
CA VAL A 185 5.23 -23.23 6.84
C VAL A 185 5.02 -24.59 7.48
N GLY A 186 5.97 -25.52 7.31
CA GLY A 186 5.88 -26.86 7.90
C GLY A 186 5.48 -27.96 6.91
N LEU A 187 5.08 -27.61 5.69
CA LEU A 187 4.90 -28.59 4.62
C LEU A 187 6.26 -29.06 4.12
N GLU A 188 6.48 -30.37 4.17
CA GLU A 188 7.64 -31.03 3.57
C GLU A 188 7.20 -31.69 2.26
N LEU A 189 7.89 -31.39 1.17
CA LEU A 189 7.56 -31.92 -0.16
C LEU A 189 8.75 -32.65 -0.78
N TRP A 190 8.47 -33.79 -1.39
CA TRP A 190 9.41 -34.58 -2.17
C TRP A 190 8.91 -34.73 -3.61
N LEU A 191 9.84 -34.69 -4.56
CA LEU A 191 9.59 -34.92 -5.97
C LEU A 191 9.81 -36.39 -6.28
N LEU A 192 8.77 -37.05 -6.79
CA LEU A 192 8.85 -38.41 -7.32
C LEU A 192 8.85 -38.35 -8.85
N GLU A 193 9.52 -39.31 -9.48
CA GLU A 193 9.52 -39.52 -10.92
C GLU A 193 9.09 -40.94 -11.23
N HIS A 194 8.14 -41.09 -12.14
CA HIS A 194 7.60 -42.36 -12.57
C HIS A 194 8.60 -43.04 -13.50
N VAL A 195 8.90 -44.31 -13.24
CA VAL A 195 10.01 -45.05 -13.85
C VAL A 195 9.82 -45.24 -15.36
N ASP A 196 8.58 -45.48 -15.83
CA ASP A 196 8.32 -45.78 -17.24
C ASP A 196 8.17 -44.56 -18.16
N ASN A 197 7.46 -43.51 -17.73
CA ASN A 197 7.12 -42.36 -18.56
C ASN A 197 7.85 -41.06 -18.16
N GLY A 198 8.66 -41.10 -17.09
CA GLY A 198 9.39 -39.93 -16.58
C GLY A 198 8.50 -38.87 -15.94
N GLN A 199 7.21 -39.17 -15.69
CA GLN A 199 6.25 -38.25 -15.10
C GLN A 199 6.66 -37.87 -13.68
N ARG A 200 6.62 -36.58 -13.34
CA ARG A 200 7.00 -36.07 -12.01
C ARG A 200 5.84 -35.51 -11.22
N ILE A 201 5.78 -35.82 -9.93
CA ILE A 201 4.78 -35.32 -8.97
C ILE A 201 5.41 -34.88 -7.66
N CYS A 202 4.76 -33.94 -6.97
CA CYS A 202 5.10 -33.58 -5.60
C CYS A 202 4.24 -34.37 -4.61
N VAL A 203 4.89 -34.97 -3.60
CA VAL A 203 4.21 -35.69 -2.52
C VAL A 203 4.61 -35.13 -1.16
N GLY A 204 3.62 -35.07 -0.26
CA GLY A 204 3.86 -34.74 1.14
C GLY A 204 4.38 -35.93 1.93
N ARG A 205 4.83 -35.68 3.16
CA ARG A 205 5.40 -36.72 4.04
C ARG A 205 4.48 -37.92 4.26
N LEU A 206 3.20 -37.67 4.56
CA LEU A 206 2.23 -38.73 4.84
C LEU A 206 1.96 -39.61 3.61
N GLU A 207 1.96 -39.01 2.41
CA GLU A 207 1.80 -39.75 1.16
C GLU A 207 3.05 -40.57 0.84
N TYR A 208 4.24 -40.00 1.05
CA TYR A 208 5.50 -40.73 0.91
C TYR A 208 5.57 -41.94 1.86
N GLU A 209 5.26 -41.75 3.15
CA GLU A 209 5.25 -42.82 4.14
C GLU A 209 4.23 -43.92 3.80
N ARG A 210 3.10 -43.54 3.19
CA ARG A 210 2.09 -44.49 2.69
C ARG A 210 2.59 -45.29 1.48
N LEU A 211 3.31 -44.64 0.56
CA LEU A 211 3.81 -45.25 -0.67
C LEU A 211 4.99 -46.20 -0.43
N PHE A 212 5.99 -45.77 0.34
CA PHE A 212 7.24 -46.53 0.54
C PHE A 212 7.27 -47.31 1.85
N GLY A 213 6.35 -47.04 2.79
CA GLY A 213 6.32 -47.67 4.12
C GLY A 213 7.41 -47.20 5.08
N GLU A 214 8.20 -46.20 4.68
CA GLU A 214 9.29 -45.61 5.47
C GLU A 214 9.27 -44.09 5.43
N ALA A 215 9.93 -43.47 6.42
CA ALA A 215 10.05 -42.02 6.45
C ALA A 215 10.97 -41.52 5.32
N PRO A 216 10.60 -40.42 4.63
CA PRO A 216 11.41 -39.91 3.54
C PRO A 216 12.79 -39.43 4.03
N PRO A 217 13.84 -39.60 3.19
CA PRO A 217 15.16 -39.09 3.50
C PRO A 217 15.17 -37.56 3.52
N ARG A 218 15.99 -37.02 4.43
CA ARG A 218 16.22 -35.58 4.62
C ARG A 218 17.53 -35.17 3.95
N ASP A 219 17.63 -33.92 3.53
CA ASP A 219 18.86 -33.30 2.99
C ASP A 219 19.31 -33.85 1.62
N LEU A 220 18.39 -34.01 0.68
CA LEU A 220 18.73 -34.39 -0.70
C LEU A 220 19.39 -33.21 -1.45
N PRO A 221 20.45 -33.46 -2.26
CA PRO A 221 21.18 -32.41 -2.96
C PRO A 221 20.29 -31.61 -3.91
N VAL A 222 20.62 -30.32 -4.07
CA VAL A 222 20.00 -29.38 -5.03
C VAL A 222 20.26 -29.89 -6.46
N LEU A 223 19.21 -30.05 -7.25
CA LEU A 223 19.33 -30.38 -8.67
C LEU A 223 19.99 -29.20 -9.39
N ASN A 224 21.06 -29.44 -10.15
CA ASN A 224 21.52 -28.45 -11.12
C ASN A 224 20.40 -28.28 -12.16
N ALA A 225 19.97 -27.04 -12.42
CA ALA A 225 18.91 -26.71 -13.38
C ALA A 225 19.13 -27.36 -14.77
N GLU A 226 20.39 -27.63 -15.14
CA GLU A 226 20.78 -28.30 -16.38
C GLU A 226 20.32 -29.76 -16.50
N ALA A 227 20.01 -30.45 -15.40
CA ALA A 227 19.54 -31.85 -15.42
C ALA A 227 18.03 -31.98 -15.68
N ILE A 228 17.31 -30.85 -15.85
CA ILE A 228 15.86 -30.79 -16.03
C ILE A 228 15.53 -30.31 -17.46
N ALA A 229 16.21 -30.90 -18.44
CA ALA A 229 16.13 -30.48 -19.84
C ALA A 229 14.97 -31.13 -20.65
N SER A 230 14.05 -31.85 -20.01
CA SER A 230 12.86 -32.37 -20.71
C SER A 230 11.64 -31.51 -20.39
N ASP A 231 11.24 -30.71 -21.39
CA ASP A 231 10.09 -29.79 -21.35
C ASP A 231 8.73 -30.46 -21.10
N ASP A 232 8.67 -31.80 -21.05
CA ASP A 232 7.40 -32.57 -21.04
C ASP A 232 7.25 -33.55 -19.85
N ALA A 233 8.14 -33.54 -18.86
CA ALA A 233 8.21 -34.60 -17.84
C ALA A 233 7.43 -34.35 -16.53
N PHE A 234 6.83 -33.17 -16.30
CA PHE A 234 5.99 -32.96 -15.13
C PHE A 234 4.52 -33.23 -15.51
N ALA A 235 3.97 -34.33 -14.98
CA ALA A 235 2.56 -34.65 -15.15
C ALA A 235 1.94 -35.00 -13.79
N PRO A 236 0.68 -34.63 -13.54
CA PRO A 236 -0.27 -34.17 -14.53
C PRO A 236 -0.31 -32.62 -14.53
N LYS A 237 -0.20 -31.94 -15.69
CA LYS A 237 -1.41 -31.51 -16.40
C LYS A 237 -2.55 -32.45 -16.03
N PHE A 238 -3.43 -32.01 -15.13
CA PHE A 238 -4.63 -32.77 -14.74
C PHE A 238 -5.50 -32.92 -15.99
N GLU A 239 -5.12 -33.85 -16.86
CA GLU A 239 -5.73 -34.09 -18.16
C GLU A 239 -7.15 -34.62 -17.92
N ASP A 240 -8.10 -33.77 -18.29
CA ASP A 240 -9.46 -34.07 -18.72
C ASP A 240 -10.13 -35.29 -18.06
N SER A 241 -10.88 -35.02 -16.99
CA SER A 241 -12.11 -35.78 -16.75
C SER A 241 -13.37 -35.00 -17.13
N ILE A 242 -13.27 -34.12 -18.13
CA ILE A 242 -14.33 -33.96 -19.13
C ILE A 242 -13.61 -33.92 -20.47
N PRO A 243 -13.73 -34.94 -21.34
CA PRO A 243 -13.16 -34.84 -22.67
C PRO A 243 -13.75 -33.59 -23.32
N VAL A 244 -12.89 -32.67 -23.77
CA VAL A 244 -13.31 -31.62 -24.69
C VAL A 244 -13.72 -32.33 -25.97
N GLN A 245 -14.99 -32.72 -26.00
CA GLN A 245 -15.68 -33.08 -27.21
C GLN A 245 -15.67 -31.84 -28.10
N SER A 246 -15.30 -32.05 -29.34
CA SER A 246 -15.04 -31.04 -30.37
C SER A 246 -16.06 -29.88 -30.37
N PRO A 247 -15.71 -28.68 -30.88
CA PRO A 247 -16.67 -27.56 -31.00
C PRO A 247 -17.97 -27.93 -31.73
N GLU A 248 -17.92 -28.97 -32.58
CA GLU A 248 -19.06 -29.56 -33.29
C GLU A 248 -19.96 -30.36 -32.34
N GLU A 249 -19.42 -31.18 -31.43
CA GLU A 249 -20.20 -31.94 -30.43
C GLU A 249 -20.84 -31.02 -29.37
N LEU A 250 -20.19 -29.90 -29.01
CA LEU A 250 -20.74 -28.87 -28.11
C LEU A 250 -21.94 -28.10 -28.73
N ALA A 251 -22.02 -28.09 -30.06
CA ALA A 251 -23.15 -27.52 -30.81
C ALA A 251 -24.32 -28.50 -30.95
N GLU A 252 -24.09 -29.80 -30.77
CA GLU A 252 -25.11 -30.85 -30.81
C GLU A 252 -25.83 -31.08 -29.46
N LEU A 253 -25.26 -30.58 -28.36
CA LEU A 253 -25.87 -30.67 -27.02
C LEU A 253 -27.08 -29.74 -26.88
N ASP A 254 -28.13 -30.23 -26.20
CA ASP A 254 -29.28 -29.38 -25.89
C ASP A 254 -28.87 -28.23 -24.92
N PRO A 255 -29.59 -27.09 -24.90
CA PRO A 255 -29.22 -25.93 -24.07
C PRO A 255 -29.07 -26.22 -22.57
N LEU A 256 -29.90 -27.11 -22.03
CA LEU A 256 -29.86 -27.56 -20.64
C LEU A 256 -28.69 -28.54 -20.41
N GLN A 257 -28.42 -29.45 -21.35
CA GLN A 257 -27.24 -30.34 -21.28
C GLN A 257 -25.93 -29.55 -21.31
N ARG A 258 -25.87 -28.53 -22.16
CA ARG A 258 -24.74 -27.59 -22.22
C ARG A 258 -24.59 -26.84 -20.91
N GLN A 259 -25.67 -26.29 -20.37
CA GLN A 259 -25.66 -25.61 -19.08
C GLN A 259 -25.27 -26.54 -17.91
N VAL A 260 -25.68 -27.82 -17.94
CA VAL A 260 -25.29 -28.83 -16.95
C VAL A 260 -23.84 -29.27 -17.13
N LEU A 261 -23.34 -29.36 -18.36
CA LEU A 261 -21.93 -29.66 -18.65
C LEU A 261 -21.03 -28.51 -18.20
N GLU A 262 -21.38 -27.27 -18.53
CA GLU A 262 -20.73 -26.05 -18.04
C GLU A 262 -20.78 -25.98 -16.51
N ALA A 263 -21.93 -26.29 -15.90
CA ALA A 263 -22.04 -26.38 -14.44
C ALA A 263 -21.21 -27.54 -13.85
N LYS A 264 -21.03 -28.65 -14.56
CA LYS A 264 -20.16 -29.76 -14.13
C LYS A 264 -18.68 -29.47 -14.33
N MET A 265 -18.31 -28.74 -15.38
CA MET A 265 -16.96 -28.17 -15.56
C MET A 265 -16.67 -27.13 -14.48
N SER A 266 -17.70 -26.44 -13.97
CA SER A 266 -17.58 -25.51 -12.83
C SER A 266 -17.52 -26.20 -11.46
N LEU A 267 -17.79 -27.51 -11.36
CA LEU A 267 -17.45 -28.27 -10.16
C LEU A 267 -15.94 -28.45 -10.17
N LEU A 268 -15.27 -27.82 -9.19
CA LEU A 268 -13.82 -27.84 -9.00
C LEU A 268 -13.24 -29.21 -9.40
N PRO A 269 -12.21 -29.29 -10.26
CA PRO A 269 -11.64 -30.58 -10.62
C PRO A 269 -11.23 -31.34 -9.37
N ARG A 270 -11.43 -32.66 -9.42
CA ARG A 270 -11.13 -33.54 -8.29
C ARG A 270 -9.63 -33.45 -7.99
N ALA A 271 -9.31 -33.36 -6.71
CA ALA A 271 -7.92 -33.49 -6.25
C ALA A 271 -7.28 -34.76 -6.84
N ARG A 272 -5.96 -34.71 -7.05
CA ARG A 272 -5.19 -35.87 -7.51
C ARG A 272 -5.46 -37.07 -6.59
N GLU A 273 -5.58 -38.26 -7.17
CA GLU A 273 -5.64 -39.49 -6.38
C GLU A 273 -4.31 -39.71 -5.64
N LEU A 274 -4.40 -40.00 -4.35
CA LEU A 274 -3.23 -40.22 -3.51
C LEU A 274 -2.61 -41.57 -3.83
N LEU A 275 -1.28 -41.61 -3.94
CA LEU A 275 -0.56 -42.84 -4.21
C LEU A 275 -0.67 -43.82 -3.04
N GLY A 276 -0.80 -45.10 -3.38
CA GLY A 276 -0.87 -46.21 -2.43
C GLY A 276 0.35 -47.14 -2.52
N PRO A 277 0.48 -48.10 -1.58
CA PRO A 277 1.54 -49.11 -1.63
C PRO A 277 1.60 -49.90 -2.96
N GLU A 278 0.47 -49.99 -3.67
CA GLU A 278 0.36 -50.61 -5.00
C GLU A 278 1.19 -49.92 -6.09
N ASP A 279 1.52 -48.63 -5.91
CA ASP A 279 2.24 -47.82 -6.89
C ASP A 279 3.74 -47.77 -6.61
N GLN A 280 4.21 -48.37 -5.51
CA GLN A 280 5.59 -48.23 -5.02
C GLN A 280 6.65 -48.54 -6.09
N ASP A 281 6.44 -49.59 -6.89
CA ASP A 281 7.40 -50.01 -7.92
C ASP A 281 7.43 -49.07 -9.14
N GLN A 282 6.44 -48.20 -9.29
CA GLN A 282 6.30 -47.29 -10.43
C GLN A 282 6.98 -45.94 -10.20
N TRP A 283 7.32 -45.59 -8.95
CA TRP A 283 7.81 -44.27 -8.58
C TRP A 283 9.17 -44.30 -7.88
N GLY A 284 10.10 -43.51 -8.39
CA GLY A 284 11.41 -43.27 -7.79
C GLY A 284 11.48 -41.90 -7.12
N LEU A 285 12.15 -41.83 -5.96
CA LEU A 285 12.44 -40.55 -5.31
C LEU A 285 13.54 -39.79 -6.07
N VAL A 286 13.25 -38.55 -6.45
CA VAL A 286 14.21 -37.63 -7.08
C VAL A 286 14.92 -36.76 -6.05
N ARG A 287 14.17 -35.93 -5.32
CA ARG A 287 14.71 -34.94 -4.37
C ARG A 287 13.68 -34.43 -3.38
N GLN A 288 14.14 -33.70 -2.38
CA GLN A 288 13.31 -32.86 -1.52
C GLN A 288 13.17 -31.47 -2.15
N ILE A 289 11.94 -30.96 -2.28
CA ILE A 289 11.63 -29.63 -2.83
C ILE A 289 11.68 -28.58 -1.73
N THR A 290 10.96 -28.82 -0.63
CA THR A 290 10.96 -27.93 0.53
C THR A 290 11.03 -28.72 1.83
N SER A 291 11.60 -28.06 2.83
CA SER A 291 11.75 -28.52 4.21
C SER A 291 10.75 -27.80 5.11
N ALA A 292 10.46 -28.39 6.28
CA ALA A 292 9.44 -27.87 7.20
C ALA A 292 9.75 -26.47 7.78
N ASP A 293 10.99 -26.00 7.68
CA ASP A 293 11.49 -24.78 8.30
C ASP A 293 11.39 -23.53 7.40
N ARG A 294 11.01 -23.69 6.13
CA ARG A 294 10.96 -22.58 5.17
C ARG A 294 9.79 -22.70 4.20
N LEU A 295 9.43 -21.57 3.62
CA LEU A 295 8.46 -21.50 2.54
C LEU A 295 9.13 -21.80 1.21
N LEU A 296 8.33 -22.28 0.27
CA LEU A 296 8.81 -22.51 -1.08
C LEU A 296 9.09 -21.16 -1.77
N ALA A 297 10.28 -21.04 -2.34
CA ALA A 297 10.66 -19.97 -3.25
C ALA A 297 11.36 -20.62 -4.44
N LEU A 298 11.00 -20.18 -5.64
CA LEU A 298 11.43 -20.77 -6.90
C LEU A 298 12.02 -19.69 -7.80
N LYS A 299 13.09 -20.06 -8.50
CA LYS A 299 13.54 -19.35 -9.69
C LYS A 299 12.76 -19.79 -10.92
N ALA A 300 12.81 -18.99 -11.98
CA ALA A 300 12.16 -19.28 -13.26
C ALA A 300 12.39 -20.73 -13.76
N GLU A 301 13.64 -21.20 -13.77
CA GLU A 301 13.99 -22.55 -14.22
C GLU A 301 13.50 -23.66 -13.26
N GLU A 302 13.50 -23.41 -11.96
CA GLU A 302 12.98 -24.35 -10.97
C GLU A 302 11.46 -24.47 -11.07
N GLY A 303 10.77 -23.34 -11.29
CA GLY A 303 9.34 -23.32 -11.56
C GLY A 303 8.97 -24.04 -12.85
N ARG A 304 9.82 -23.94 -13.88
CA ARG A 304 9.63 -24.67 -15.15
C ARG A 304 9.82 -26.17 -14.96
N ALA A 305 10.86 -26.54 -14.24
CA ALA A 305 11.15 -27.93 -13.89
C ALA A 305 10.04 -28.64 -13.11
N LEU A 306 9.28 -27.87 -12.31
CA LEU A 306 8.15 -28.35 -11.51
C LEU A 306 6.80 -28.18 -12.21
N GLY A 307 6.79 -27.80 -13.50
CA GLY A 307 5.56 -27.68 -14.29
C GLY A 307 4.66 -26.49 -13.93
N LEU A 308 5.09 -25.58 -13.04
CA LEU A 308 4.35 -24.34 -12.74
C LEU A 308 4.55 -23.28 -13.81
N VAL A 309 5.80 -23.09 -14.25
CA VAL A 309 6.16 -22.09 -15.26
C VAL A 309 6.15 -22.75 -16.64
N ARG A 310 5.25 -22.30 -17.50
CA ARG A 310 5.06 -22.87 -18.84
C ARG A 310 6.09 -22.34 -19.84
N HIS A 311 6.48 -21.07 -19.69
CA HIS A 311 7.34 -20.38 -20.64
C HIS A 311 8.36 -19.48 -19.94
N ILE A 312 9.58 -19.44 -20.48
CA ILE A 312 10.58 -18.45 -20.11
C ILE A 312 10.55 -17.35 -21.16
N ILE A 313 10.16 -16.13 -20.76
CA ILE A 313 9.97 -14.97 -21.64
C ILE A 313 10.82 -13.83 -21.11
N ALA A 314 11.86 -13.45 -21.85
CA ALA A 314 12.87 -12.50 -21.35
C ALA A 314 12.43 -11.04 -21.45
N ASP A 315 11.70 -10.68 -22.49
CA ASP A 315 11.31 -9.30 -22.79
C ASP A 315 9.97 -9.23 -23.55
N GLN A 316 9.47 -8.02 -23.79
CA GLN A 316 8.21 -7.80 -24.50
C GLN A 316 8.29 -8.23 -25.97
N ASP A 317 9.46 -8.18 -26.61
CA ASP A 317 9.63 -8.65 -27.99
C ASP A 317 9.52 -10.18 -28.06
N ASP A 318 10.01 -10.86 -27.02
CA ASP A 318 9.91 -12.30 -26.82
C ASP A 318 8.46 -12.72 -26.52
N LEU A 319 7.74 -11.91 -25.73
CA LEU A 319 6.31 -12.07 -25.49
C LEU A 319 5.52 -11.93 -26.80
N ALA A 320 5.80 -10.91 -27.62
CA ALA A 320 5.16 -10.74 -28.91
C ALA A 320 5.45 -11.94 -29.83
N ARG A 321 6.71 -12.41 -29.86
CA ARG A 321 7.11 -13.60 -30.63
C ARG A 321 6.42 -14.88 -30.16
N HIS A 322 6.21 -15.04 -28.85
CA HIS A 322 5.48 -16.17 -28.27
C HIS A 322 4.06 -16.31 -28.85
N TYR A 323 3.38 -15.17 -29.03
CA TYR A 323 2.04 -15.11 -29.61
C TYR A 323 2.03 -14.92 -31.15
N GLY A 324 3.13 -15.23 -31.83
CA GLY A 324 3.19 -15.15 -33.31
C GLY A 324 3.31 -13.74 -33.88
N GLY A 325 3.81 -12.78 -33.10
CA GLY A 325 4.01 -11.38 -33.49
C GLY A 325 2.80 -10.48 -33.25
N ALA A 326 1.94 -10.84 -32.28
CA ALA A 326 0.75 -10.09 -31.92
C ALA A 326 1.06 -8.65 -31.48
N GLU A 327 0.10 -7.74 -31.70
CA GLU A 327 0.21 -6.36 -31.24
C GLU A 327 0.05 -6.29 -29.71
N ILE A 328 1.02 -5.69 -29.02
CA ILE A 328 0.95 -5.49 -27.57
C ILE A 328 0.35 -4.10 -27.27
N ALA A 329 -0.84 -4.08 -26.69
CA ALA A 329 -1.46 -2.90 -26.13
C ALA A 329 -1.11 -2.80 -24.63
N LEU A 330 -0.36 -1.75 -24.25
CA LEU A 330 0.04 -1.52 -22.87
C LEU A 330 -1.02 -0.73 -22.10
N TYR A 331 -1.56 -1.31 -21.02
CA TYR A 331 -2.53 -0.68 -20.13
C TYR A 331 -1.85 -0.21 -18.84
N GLU A 332 -1.25 0.97 -18.89
CA GLU A 332 -0.61 1.58 -17.71
C GLU A 332 -1.61 2.13 -16.68
N LEU A 333 -1.11 2.34 -15.47
CA LEU A 333 -1.75 3.18 -14.45
C LEU A 333 -2.06 4.56 -15.02
N SER A 334 -3.29 5.04 -14.79
CA SER A 334 -3.68 6.38 -15.24
C SER A 334 -2.94 7.47 -14.46
N THR A 335 -2.81 8.68 -15.01
CA THR A 335 -2.19 9.81 -14.31
C THR A 335 -2.91 10.13 -12.99
N THR A 336 -4.23 9.98 -12.97
CA THR A 336 -5.05 10.17 -11.76
C THR A 336 -4.72 9.13 -10.70
N GLU A 337 -4.50 7.87 -11.08
CA GLU A 337 -4.07 6.81 -10.15
C GLU A 337 -2.66 7.05 -9.63
N LYS A 338 -1.72 7.45 -10.50
CA LYS A 338 -0.34 7.81 -10.10
C LYS A 338 -0.35 8.97 -9.10
N LEU A 339 -1.18 9.99 -9.33
CA LEU A 339 -1.37 11.11 -8.41
C LEU A 339 -2.05 10.68 -7.10
N GLY A 340 -3.07 9.81 -7.20
CA GLY A 340 -3.74 9.22 -6.04
C GLY A 340 -2.74 8.51 -5.14
N ARG A 341 -1.96 7.56 -5.69
CA ARG A 341 -0.88 6.84 -4.99
C ARG A 341 0.13 7.77 -4.34
N PHE A 342 0.56 8.81 -5.05
CA PHE A 342 1.51 9.78 -4.51
C PHE A 342 0.93 10.51 -3.29
N LEU A 343 -0.30 11.02 -3.41
CA LEU A 343 -0.95 11.78 -2.33
C LEU A 343 -1.42 10.90 -1.18
N THR A 344 -1.65 9.60 -1.41
CA THR A 344 -1.94 8.62 -0.36
C THR A 344 -0.72 7.96 0.24
N SER A 345 0.50 8.30 -0.23
CA SER A 345 1.71 7.75 0.37
C SER A 345 1.88 8.26 1.81
N TRP A 346 2.29 7.36 2.70
CA TRP A 346 2.46 7.65 4.13
C TRP A 346 3.29 8.93 4.42
N PRO A 347 4.43 9.19 3.73
CA PRO A 347 5.20 10.42 3.94
C PRO A 347 4.45 11.68 3.52
N VAL A 348 3.73 11.64 2.40
CA VAL A 348 2.99 12.80 1.88
C VAL A 348 1.81 13.13 2.78
N GLN A 349 1.07 12.11 3.23
CA GLN A 349 -0.03 12.30 4.16
C GLN A 349 0.42 12.86 5.51
N LEU A 350 1.51 12.32 6.07
CA LEU A 350 2.08 12.84 7.31
C LEU A 350 2.50 14.31 7.13
N GLY A 351 3.08 14.64 5.98
CA GLY A 351 3.40 16.02 5.60
C GLY A 351 2.15 16.91 5.51
N LEU A 352 1.08 16.46 4.85
CA LEU A 352 -0.17 17.20 4.72
C LEU A 352 -0.84 17.44 6.08
N ILE A 353 -0.86 16.44 6.97
CA ILE A 353 -1.39 16.57 8.33
C ILE A 353 -0.51 17.53 9.14
N ALA A 354 0.82 17.42 9.05
CA ALA A 354 1.72 18.33 9.76
C ALA A 354 1.55 19.78 9.29
N ILE A 355 1.42 20.02 7.98
CA ILE A 355 1.17 21.34 7.41
C ILE A 355 -0.20 21.87 7.84
N LEU A 356 -1.26 21.05 7.75
CA LEU A 356 -2.61 21.37 8.23
C LEU A 356 -2.56 21.89 9.67
N LEU A 357 -1.97 21.10 10.58
CA LEU A 357 -1.91 21.41 12.00
C LEU A 357 -1.03 22.64 12.28
N LEU A 358 0.11 22.77 11.58
CA LEU A 358 0.98 23.94 11.68
C LEU A 358 0.26 25.22 11.23
N CYS A 359 -0.44 25.20 10.10
CA CYS A 359 -1.16 26.35 9.58
C CYS A 359 -2.32 26.76 10.50
N VAL A 360 -3.08 25.80 11.06
CA VAL A 360 -4.11 26.09 12.07
C VAL A 360 -3.49 26.75 13.32
N ALA A 361 -2.34 26.26 13.78
CA ALA A 361 -1.64 26.85 14.92
C ALA A 361 -1.13 28.27 14.61
N LEU A 362 -0.53 28.50 13.45
CA LEU A 362 -0.02 29.83 13.04
C LEU A 362 -1.13 30.87 12.92
N GLU A 363 -2.28 30.53 12.34
CA GLU A 363 -3.47 31.41 12.29
C GLU A 363 -3.92 31.81 13.71
N SER A 364 -3.82 30.88 14.67
CA SER A 364 -4.19 31.13 16.06
C SER A 364 -3.20 32.06 16.80
N PHE A 365 -1.92 32.06 16.42
CA PHE A 365 -0.90 32.95 16.99
C PHE A 365 -0.88 34.33 16.34
N ILE A 366 -1.21 34.41 15.04
CA ILE A 366 -1.18 35.64 14.25
C ILE A 366 -2.60 35.90 13.71
N PRO A 367 -3.53 36.32 14.58
CA PRO A 367 -4.90 36.59 14.14
C PRO A 367 -4.90 37.70 13.08
N GLY A 368 -5.53 37.42 11.94
CA GLY A 368 -5.71 38.38 10.83
C GLY A 368 -5.02 38.00 9.52
N THR A 369 -4.20 36.95 9.46
CA THR A 369 -3.60 36.47 8.21
C THR A 369 -4.33 35.27 7.64
N THR A 370 -5.44 35.49 6.93
CA THR A 370 -6.30 34.45 6.33
C THR A 370 -5.61 33.42 5.41
N VAL A 371 -4.35 33.66 5.04
CA VAL A 371 -3.54 32.78 4.20
C VAL A 371 -3.29 31.43 4.89
N PHE A 372 -3.03 31.39 6.19
CA PHE A 372 -2.77 30.12 6.88
C PHE A 372 -4.05 29.29 7.01
N GLY A 373 -5.17 29.92 7.34
CA GLY A 373 -6.49 29.29 7.29
C GLY A 373 -6.83 28.71 5.91
N LEU A 374 -6.52 29.42 4.82
CA LEU A 374 -6.76 28.92 3.46
C LEU A 374 -5.91 27.68 3.14
N ILE A 375 -4.62 27.69 3.49
CA ILE A 375 -3.73 26.54 3.29
C ILE A 375 -4.21 25.33 4.10
N ALA A 376 -4.63 25.54 5.36
CA ALA A 376 -5.21 24.48 6.18
C ALA A 376 -6.47 23.89 5.53
N VAL A 377 -7.38 24.72 5.02
CA VAL A 377 -8.57 24.23 4.30
C VAL A 377 -8.17 23.39 3.08
N LEU A 378 -7.22 23.86 2.27
CA LEU A 378 -6.75 23.11 1.10
C LEU A 378 -6.15 21.76 1.49
N CYS A 379 -5.29 21.70 2.51
CA CYS A 379 -4.73 20.44 3.02
C CYS A 379 -5.84 19.50 3.52
N GLY A 380 -6.83 20.02 4.26
CA GLY A 380 -7.97 19.24 4.73
C GLY A 380 -8.82 18.68 3.59
N VAL A 381 -9.06 19.48 2.55
CA VAL A 381 -9.76 19.04 1.33
C VAL A 381 -8.99 17.90 0.66
N PHE A 382 -7.68 18.03 0.45
CA PHE A 382 -6.90 16.94 -0.14
C PHE A 382 -6.92 15.67 0.71
N LEU A 383 -6.76 15.79 2.03
CA LEU A 383 -6.79 14.64 2.94
C LEU A 383 -8.13 13.88 2.91
N ILE A 384 -9.25 14.56 2.70
CA ILE A 384 -10.59 13.94 2.64
C ILE A 384 -10.92 13.48 1.22
N SER A 385 -10.73 14.35 0.22
CA SER A 385 -11.19 14.09 -1.16
C SER A 385 -10.48 12.91 -1.80
N ILE A 386 -9.22 12.67 -1.47
CA ILE A 386 -8.43 11.65 -2.17
C ILE A 386 -8.86 10.24 -1.78
N PRO A 387 -8.98 9.87 -0.48
CA PRO A 387 -9.59 8.61 -0.09
C PRO A 387 -10.98 8.39 -0.66
N VAL A 388 -11.79 9.44 -0.74
CA VAL A 388 -13.15 9.37 -1.29
C VAL A 388 -13.12 9.10 -2.80
N LEU A 389 -12.25 9.78 -3.56
CA LEU A 389 -12.11 9.57 -5.00
C LEU A 389 -11.58 8.17 -5.34
N VAL A 390 -10.76 7.60 -4.46
CA VAL A 390 -10.20 6.25 -4.60
C VAL A 390 -11.10 5.20 -3.95
N GLY A 391 -12.24 5.60 -3.37
CA GLY A 391 -13.19 4.68 -2.73
C GLY A 391 -12.67 3.97 -1.47
N LEU A 392 -11.63 4.50 -0.84
CA LEU A 392 -11.03 3.97 0.39
C LEU A 392 -11.79 4.41 1.65
N ALA A 393 -12.36 5.62 1.63
CA ALA A 393 -13.11 6.16 2.77
C ALA A 393 -14.60 5.82 2.68
N ALA A 394 -15.16 5.23 3.73
CA ALA A 394 -16.60 5.12 3.86
C ALA A 394 -17.24 6.43 4.35
N TRP A 395 -18.56 6.44 4.45
CA TRP A 395 -19.31 7.64 4.80
C TRP A 395 -19.14 8.06 6.27
N TRP A 396 -18.84 7.12 7.16
CA TRP A 396 -18.74 7.40 8.59
C TRP A 396 -17.42 8.06 8.96
N GLU A 397 -16.33 7.79 8.23
CA GLU A 397 -15.02 8.44 8.34
C GLU A 397 -15.17 9.92 8.00
N ILE A 398 -15.87 10.22 6.90
CA ILE A 398 -16.17 11.60 6.49
C ILE A 398 -16.98 12.31 7.59
N VAL A 399 -18.03 11.66 8.11
CA VAL A 399 -18.84 12.22 9.21
C VAL A 399 -17.98 12.48 10.44
N LEU A 400 -17.08 11.56 10.80
CA LEU A 400 -16.22 11.69 11.98
C LEU A 400 -15.18 12.82 11.83
N ILE A 401 -14.61 12.98 10.63
CA ILE A 401 -13.71 14.10 10.30
C ILE A 401 -14.45 15.43 10.36
N LEU A 402 -15.63 15.53 9.74
CA LEU A 402 -16.45 16.75 9.76
C LEU A 402 -16.90 17.10 11.17
N LEU A 403 -17.27 16.10 11.97
CA LEU A 403 -17.58 16.27 13.39
C LEU A 403 -16.36 16.81 14.16
N GLY A 404 -15.18 16.25 13.91
CA GLY A 404 -13.92 16.71 14.50
C GLY A 404 -13.61 18.17 14.20
N LEU A 405 -13.71 18.56 12.93
CA LEU A 405 -13.55 19.96 12.48
C LEU A 405 -14.59 20.89 13.12
N GLY A 406 -15.85 20.45 13.22
CA GLY A 406 -16.92 21.22 13.85
C GLY A 406 -16.67 21.47 15.34
N LEU A 407 -16.22 20.45 16.08
CA LEU A 407 -15.88 20.56 17.50
C LEU A 407 -14.67 21.48 17.74
N LEU A 408 -13.66 21.42 16.86
CA LEU A 408 -12.52 22.35 16.90
C LEU A 408 -12.95 23.78 16.59
N ALA A 409 -13.87 24.00 15.65
CA ALA A 409 -14.40 25.32 15.36
C ALA A 409 -15.19 25.90 16.55
N ILE A 410 -16.03 25.08 17.20
CA ILE A 410 -16.77 25.48 18.41
C ILE A 410 -15.80 25.91 19.52
N GLU A 411 -14.70 25.19 19.70
CA GLU A 411 -13.68 25.54 20.70
C GLU A 411 -13.10 26.94 20.46
N ILE A 412 -12.71 27.21 19.21
CA ILE A 412 -12.15 28.50 18.81
C ILE A 412 -13.15 29.64 19.05
N MET A 413 -14.45 29.40 18.84
CA MET A 413 -15.49 30.44 18.98
C MET A 413 -15.96 30.68 20.42
N VAL A 414 -16.05 29.63 21.26
CA VAL A 414 -16.69 29.72 22.58
C VAL A 414 -15.67 30.06 23.68
N ALA A 415 -14.48 29.46 23.66
CA ALA A 415 -13.43 29.76 24.64
C ALA A 415 -12.05 29.33 24.13
N PRO A 416 -11.13 30.25 23.80
CA PRO A 416 -9.77 29.87 23.43
C PRO A 416 -9.05 29.19 24.61
N GLY A 417 -8.78 27.88 24.49
CA GLY A 417 -8.21 27.03 25.54
C GLY A 417 -8.04 25.56 25.12
N LEU A 418 -7.81 24.66 26.10
CA LEU A 418 -7.89 23.20 25.93
C LEU A 418 -9.16 22.71 26.65
N SER A 419 -10.30 22.88 26.01
CA SER A 419 -11.62 22.48 26.50
C SER A 419 -12.01 21.08 26.01
N VAL A 420 -13.08 20.53 26.58
CA VAL A 420 -13.62 19.22 26.20
C VAL A 420 -13.95 19.13 24.69
N PRO A 421 -14.58 20.13 24.04
CA PRO A 421 -14.82 20.14 22.59
C PRO A 421 -13.53 20.12 21.78
N GLY A 422 -12.49 20.86 22.17
CA GLY A 422 -11.20 20.87 21.48
C GLY A 422 -10.50 19.50 21.50
N ILE A 423 -10.51 18.82 22.65
CA ILE A 423 -9.95 17.47 22.79
C ILE A 423 -10.74 16.45 21.97
N LEU A 424 -12.07 16.43 22.12
CA LEU A 424 -12.92 15.50 21.37
C LEU A 424 -12.82 15.76 19.86
N GLY A 425 -12.75 17.03 19.45
CA GLY A 425 -12.56 17.42 18.06
C GLY A 425 -11.24 16.92 17.47
N ALA A 426 -10.13 17.08 18.20
CA ALA A 426 -8.82 16.58 17.79
C ALA A 426 -8.78 15.04 17.69
N ILE A 427 -9.40 14.33 18.65
CA ILE A 427 -9.51 12.87 18.61
C ILE A 427 -10.35 12.42 17.41
N SER A 428 -11.55 12.97 17.24
CA SER A 428 -12.43 12.63 16.12
C SER A 428 -11.78 12.91 14.77
N LEU A 429 -11.10 14.06 14.62
CA LEU A 429 -10.37 14.40 13.41
C LEU A 429 -9.23 13.41 13.13
N THR A 430 -8.43 13.07 14.15
CA THR A 430 -7.28 12.17 14.00
C THR A 430 -7.73 10.74 13.70
N VAL A 431 -8.73 10.23 14.43
CA VAL A 431 -9.28 8.88 14.22
C VAL A 431 -9.98 8.78 12.86
N GLY A 432 -10.78 9.79 12.49
CA GLY A 432 -11.46 9.82 11.20
C GLY A 432 -10.48 9.87 10.03
N LEU A 433 -9.43 10.68 10.13
CA LEU A 433 -8.34 10.70 9.14
C LEU A 433 -7.63 9.35 9.09
N ALA A 434 -7.20 8.79 10.22
CA ALA A 434 -6.51 7.49 10.24
C ALA A 434 -7.37 6.37 9.63
N ALA A 435 -8.65 6.31 9.98
CA ALA A 435 -9.58 5.31 9.48
C ALA A 435 -9.85 5.44 7.97
N ALA A 436 -9.89 6.67 7.44
CA ALA A 436 -10.11 6.91 6.01
C ALA A 436 -9.03 6.29 5.11
N PHE A 437 -7.88 5.89 5.67
CA PHE A 437 -6.76 5.32 4.93
C PHE A 437 -6.54 3.83 5.19
N THR A 438 -7.23 3.23 6.16
CA THR A 438 -7.15 1.78 6.41
C THR A 438 -8.15 0.97 5.56
N GLY A 439 -9.13 1.63 4.95
CA GLY A 439 -10.14 1.01 4.11
C GLY A 439 -11.29 0.36 4.92
N PRO A 440 -12.40 -0.02 4.25
CA PRO A 440 -13.56 -0.60 4.89
C PRO A 440 -13.25 -1.99 5.48
N GLY A 441 -13.52 -2.20 6.77
CA GLY A 441 -13.36 -3.50 7.43
C GLY A 441 -12.05 -3.69 8.21
N ALA A 442 -11.07 -2.80 8.01
CA ALA A 442 -9.88 -2.74 8.83
C ALA A 442 -10.17 -2.15 10.22
N PRO A 443 -9.42 -2.53 11.27
CA PRO A 443 -9.57 -1.92 12.60
C PRO A 443 -9.38 -0.40 12.53
N ILE A 444 -10.34 0.34 13.12
CA ILE A 444 -10.48 1.82 13.10
C ILE A 444 -9.18 2.55 13.47
N VAL A 445 -8.41 1.96 14.37
CA VAL A 445 -7.02 2.32 14.63
C VAL A 445 -6.26 1.00 14.66
N PRO A 446 -5.34 0.73 13.71
CA PRO A 446 -4.41 -0.38 13.84
C PRO A 446 -3.74 -0.26 15.21
N GLN A 447 -3.62 -1.34 16.00
CA GLN A 447 -3.02 -1.25 17.35
C GLN A 447 -1.64 -0.57 17.33
N GLU A 448 -0.96 -0.71 16.19
CA GLU A 448 0.30 -0.10 15.79
C GLU A 448 0.30 1.43 15.64
N ALA A 449 -0.81 2.02 15.25
CA ALA A 449 -0.94 3.47 15.04
C ALA A 449 -1.26 4.20 16.35
N ILE A 450 -1.59 3.46 17.42
CA ILE A 450 -1.92 4.00 18.74
C ILE A 450 -0.77 4.84 19.33
N PRO A 451 0.51 4.42 19.32
CA PRO A 451 1.60 5.24 19.85
C PRO A 451 1.83 6.53 19.07
N GLY A 452 1.73 6.48 17.74
CA GLY A 452 1.89 7.66 16.86
C GLY A 452 0.74 8.66 17.01
N THR A 453 -0.50 8.16 17.09
CA THR A 453 -1.69 8.99 17.36
C THR A 453 -1.66 9.57 18.77
N ILE A 454 -1.19 8.82 19.78
CA ILE A 454 -0.96 9.33 21.14
C ILE A 454 0.13 10.42 21.13
N LEU A 455 1.26 10.23 20.43
CA LEU A 455 2.33 11.22 20.36
C LEU A 455 1.88 12.50 19.65
N LEU A 456 1.16 12.37 18.53
CA LEU A 456 0.56 13.51 17.83
C LEU A 456 -0.43 14.24 18.75
N PHE A 457 -1.26 13.50 19.47
CA PHE A 457 -2.19 14.06 20.44
C PHE A 457 -1.46 14.79 21.59
N LEU A 458 -0.35 14.23 22.08
CA LEU A 458 0.50 14.87 23.10
C LEU A 458 1.19 16.13 22.57
N LEU A 459 1.61 16.14 21.30
CA LEU A 459 2.19 17.33 20.65
C LEU A 459 1.14 18.41 20.42
N LEU A 460 -0.09 18.05 20.05
CA LEU A 460 -1.22 18.96 19.91
C LEU A 460 -1.69 19.53 21.25
N ALA A 461 -1.82 18.66 22.26
CA ALA A 461 -2.13 19.09 23.62
C ALA A 461 -1.02 19.97 24.18
N GLY A 462 0.25 19.60 23.98
CA GLY A 462 1.42 20.39 24.39
C GLY A 462 1.48 21.74 23.69
N GLY A 463 1.28 21.77 22.37
CA GLY A 463 1.25 22.99 21.56
C GLY A 463 0.09 23.92 21.93
N GLY A 464 -1.11 23.37 22.16
CA GLY A 464 -2.28 24.12 22.63
C GLY A 464 -2.12 24.66 24.05
N ILE A 465 -1.51 23.90 24.95
CA ILE A 465 -1.22 24.32 26.33
C ILE A 465 -0.16 25.43 26.37
N VAL A 466 0.93 25.27 25.61
CA VAL A 466 2.00 26.29 25.52
C VAL A 466 1.48 27.53 24.80
N GLY A 467 0.73 27.36 23.72
CA GLY A 467 0.13 28.43 22.94
C GLY A 467 -0.93 29.22 23.72
N GLY A 468 -1.83 28.53 24.42
CA GLY A 468 -2.84 29.15 25.28
C GLY A 468 -2.23 29.90 26.47
N ARG A 469 -1.12 29.40 27.04
CA ARG A 469 -0.36 30.13 28.06
C ARG A 469 0.35 31.35 27.49
N ALA A 470 0.98 31.24 26.33
CA ALA A 470 1.62 32.37 25.65
C ALA A 470 0.61 33.46 25.28
N LEU A 471 -0.56 33.07 24.77
CA LEU A 471 -1.65 33.99 24.41
C LEU A 471 -2.23 34.69 25.64
N ARG A 472 -2.50 33.96 26.74
CA ARG A 472 -2.91 34.58 28.02
C ARG A 472 -1.84 35.53 28.55
N HIS A 473 -0.57 35.16 28.46
CA HIS A 473 0.54 36.00 28.94
C HIS A 473 0.74 37.26 28.07
N ALA A 474 0.46 37.18 26.76
CA ALA A 474 0.46 38.30 25.84
C ALA A 474 -0.75 39.23 26.06
N GLN A 475 -1.96 38.67 26.23
CA GLN A 475 -3.16 39.43 26.55
C GLN A 475 -3.06 40.14 27.91
N GLN A 476 -2.49 39.48 28.93
CA GLN A 476 -2.23 40.10 30.23
C GLN A 476 -1.25 41.28 30.13
N ARG A 477 -0.22 41.20 29.28
CA ARG A 477 0.69 42.33 29.05
C ARG A 477 0.04 43.48 28.29
N LEU A 478 -0.88 43.18 27.37
CA LEU A 478 -1.61 44.19 26.61
C LEU A 478 -2.66 44.91 27.47
N LEU A 479 -3.40 44.17 28.31
CA LEU A 479 -4.37 44.71 29.27
C LEU A 479 -3.72 45.51 30.41
N VAL A 480 -2.55 45.08 30.89
CA VAL A 480 -1.77 45.85 31.88
C VAL A 480 -1.26 47.17 31.29
N LEU A 481 -1.05 47.26 29.97
CA LEU A 481 -0.71 48.52 29.31
C LEU A 481 -1.92 49.45 29.20
N GLU A 482 -3.13 48.92 29.12
CA GLU A 482 -4.37 49.69 29.04
C GLU A 482 -4.81 50.20 30.42
N ASP A 483 -4.68 49.42 31.49
CA ASP A 483 -4.96 49.87 32.87
C ASP A 483 -3.93 50.90 33.37
N VAL A 484 -2.65 50.78 32.98
CA VAL A 484 -1.62 51.80 33.30
C VAL A 484 -1.81 53.08 32.46
N VAL A 485 -2.53 53.01 31.34
CA VAL A 485 -2.91 54.19 30.55
C VAL A 485 -4.29 54.75 30.95
N ALA A 486 -5.15 53.94 31.58
CA ALA A 486 -6.50 54.32 32.00
C ALA A 486 -6.58 54.90 33.43
N GLU A 487 -5.63 54.62 34.32
CA GLU A 487 -5.52 55.26 35.65
C GLU A 487 -4.54 56.46 35.70
N GLY A 488 -4.48 57.25 34.63
CA GLY A 488 -4.01 58.63 34.73
C GLY A 488 -5.21 59.54 34.99
N PRO A 489 -5.32 60.26 36.14
CA PRO A 489 -6.48 61.09 36.41
C PRO A 489 -6.66 62.12 35.30
N SER A 490 -7.84 62.08 34.67
CA SER A 490 -8.36 63.06 33.74
C SER A 490 -8.60 64.38 34.47
N HIS A 491 -7.52 65.11 34.71
CA HIS A 491 -7.60 66.55 34.92
C HIS A 491 -7.13 67.19 33.62
N ARG A 492 -8.04 67.94 32.99
CA ARG A 492 -7.68 68.98 32.03
C ARG A 492 -6.42 69.65 32.58
N ARG A 493 -5.28 69.51 31.91
CA ARG A 493 -4.02 70.13 32.31
C ARG A 493 -4.24 71.64 32.28
N ALA A 494 -4.68 72.21 33.40
CA ALA A 494 -4.56 73.62 33.65
C ALA A 494 -3.07 73.93 33.52
N THR A 495 -2.77 74.74 32.51
CA THR A 495 -1.39 75.02 32.12
C THR A 495 -0.84 75.98 33.15
N ILE A 496 0.11 75.51 33.95
CA ILE A 496 0.81 76.35 34.91
C ILE A 496 1.58 77.40 34.11
N THR A 497 1.23 78.67 34.32
CA THR A 497 1.88 79.81 33.67
C THR A 497 3.04 80.32 34.52
N ILE A 498 3.96 81.04 33.88
CA ILE A 498 5.02 81.76 34.59
C ILE A 498 4.36 82.76 35.55
N GLY A 499 4.76 82.75 36.81
CA GLY A 499 4.17 83.56 37.87
C GLY A 499 3.20 82.84 38.81
N SER A 500 2.78 81.61 38.50
CA SER A 500 1.94 80.81 39.42
C SER A 500 2.69 80.50 40.71
N GLU A 501 2.01 80.69 41.85
CA GLU A 501 2.54 80.39 43.18
C GLU A 501 2.00 79.06 43.71
N GLY A 502 2.85 78.32 44.43
CA GLY A 502 2.53 77.03 45.01
C GLY A 502 3.30 76.79 46.30
N ILE A 503 3.05 75.65 46.93
CA ILE A 503 3.76 75.20 48.14
C ILE A 503 4.46 73.89 47.80
N LEU A 504 5.73 73.78 48.16
CA LEU A 504 6.50 72.56 47.98
C LEU A 504 6.04 71.49 48.99
N GLU A 505 5.71 70.28 48.54
CA GLU A 505 5.26 69.16 49.39
C GLU A 505 6.40 68.20 49.76
N SER A 506 7.41 68.10 48.91
CA SER A 506 8.61 67.29 49.16
C SER A 506 9.85 68.11 48.88
N ASP A 507 10.92 67.87 49.64
CA ASP A 507 12.21 68.52 49.43
C ASP A 507 12.65 68.44 47.95
N ALA A 508 13.11 69.56 47.38
CA ALA A 508 13.54 69.64 46.00
C ALA A 508 15.07 69.72 45.91
N HIS A 509 15.69 68.69 45.35
CA HIS A 509 17.15 68.65 45.08
C HIS A 509 17.53 67.84 43.82
N PRO A 510 17.47 68.41 42.61
CA PRO A 510 16.80 69.66 42.24
C PRO A 510 15.31 69.44 41.93
N VAL A 511 14.80 68.20 41.94
CA VAL A 511 13.39 67.89 41.63
C VAL A 511 12.63 67.59 42.93
N GLY A 512 11.43 68.16 43.06
CA GLY A 512 10.51 67.91 44.17
C GLY A 512 9.06 68.04 43.69
N LYS A 513 8.09 67.70 44.56
CA LYS A 513 6.66 67.85 44.29
C LYS A 513 6.16 69.15 44.88
N ALA A 514 5.40 69.92 44.10
CA ALA A 514 4.73 71.12 44.56
C ALA A 514 3.23 71.07 44.28
N ARG A 515 2.45 71.64 45.19
CA ARG A 515 1.01 71.84 45.02
C ARG A 515 0.73 73.28 44.59
N PHE A 516 0.17 73.43 43.40
CA PHE A 516 -0.38 74.69 42.89
C PHE A 516 -1.91 74.66 43.01
N ALA A 517 -2.57 75.80 42.79
CA ALA A 517 -4.03 75.86 42.76
C ALA A 517 -4.65 74.90 41.72
N GLU A 518 -3.90 74.64 40.64
CA GLU A 518 -4.23 73.78 39.52
C GLU A 518 -3.95 72.29 39.76
N GLY A 519 -3.29 71.93 40.87
CA GLY A 519 -2.95 70.57 41.25
C GLY A 519 -1.46 70.35 41.56
N ALA A 520 -1.13 69.13 41.97
CA ALA A 520 0.25 68.73 42.28
C ALA A 520 1.06 68.47 40.99
N ARG A 521 2.30 68.97 40.95
CA ARG A 521 3.24 68.80 39.85
C ARG A 521 4.66 68.58 40.36
N ASP A 522 5.43 67.82 39.60
CA ASP A 522 6.87 67.74 39.78
C ASP A 522 7.49 69.05 39.25
N VAL A 523 8.31 69.68 40.08
CA VAL A 523 8.97 70.96 39.81
C VAL A 523 10.46 70.84 40.02
N ARG A 524 11.22 71.70 39.35
CA ARG A 524 12.67 71.78 39.48
C ARG A 524 13.07 73.09 40.16
N ALA A 525 13.78 73.02 41.29
CA ALA A 525 14.37 74.18 41.93
C ALA A 525 15.35 74.87 40.97
N ARG A 526 15.23 76.20 40.82
CA ARG A 526 16.13 77.03 40.02
C ARG A 526 17.55 77.01 40.60
N ASP A 527 17.63 77.22 41.92
CA ASP A 527 18.88 77.37 42.66
C ASP A 527 18.84 76.52 43.94
N GLY A 528 19.76 75.58 44.05
CA GLY A 528 20.01 74.82 45.28
C GLY A 528 18.86 73.94 45.79
N PHE A 529 18.88 73.71 47.09
CA PHE A 529 17.92 72.91 47.84
C PHE A 529 16.74 73.78 48.30
N ILE A 530 15.51 73.29 48.15
CA ILE A 530 14.32 73.94 48.73
C ILE A 530 13.64 72.92 49.65
N GLU A 531 13.42 73.29 50.91
CA GLU A 531 12.73 72.45 51.90
C GLU A 531 11.22 72.38 51.64
N ALA A 532 10.64 71.22 51.94
CA ALA A 532 9.20 71.03 51.95
C ALA A 532 8.50 72.07 52.85
N GLY A 533 7.41 72.65 52.35
CA GLY A 533 6.64 73.70 53.01
C GLY A 533 6.96 75.12 52.53
N ALA A 534 8.03 75.32 51.76
CA ALA A 534 8.38 76.63 51.20
C ALA A 534 7.35 77.10 50.15
N ARG A 535 7.03 78.40 50.16
CA ARG A 535 6.27 79.04 49.08
C ARG A 535 7.18 79.27 47.89
N ILE A 536 6.73 78.84 46.73
CA ILE A 536 7.51 78.87 45.49
C ILE A 536 6.71 79.52 44.36
N ARG A 537 7.42 80.13 43.40
CA ARG A 537 6.83 80.71 42.18
C ARG A 537 7.50 80.13 40.95
N VAL A 538 6.69 79.90 39.91
CA VAL A 538 7.15 79.36 38.63
C VAL A 538 7.84 80.44 37.82
N VAL A 539 9.13 80.26 37.55
CA VAL A 539 9.94 81.16 36.70
C VAL A 539 10.01 80.70 35.25
N LYS A 540 9.80 79.40 34.99
CA LYS A 540 9.78 78.84 33.64
C LYS A 540 8.73 77.75 33.53
N ALA A 541 7.76 77.95 32.64
CA ALA A 541 6.77 76.94 32.31
C ALA A 541 7.36 75.85 31.40
N GLY A 542 6.94 74.61 31.61
CA GLY A 542 7.43 73.44 30.89
C GLY A 542 6.80 72.16 31.44
N PHE A 543 7.23 71.00 30.94
CA PHE A 543 6.77 69.70 31.47
C PHE A 543 7.19 69.51 32.93
N GLU A 544 8.38 70.01 33.29
CA GLU A 544 8.88 70.20 34.66
C GLU A 544 9.09 71.72 34.87
N PRO A 545 8.15 72.43 35.50
CA PRO A 545 8.28 73.86 35.73
C PRO A 545 9.49 74.16 36.64
N VAL A 546 10.25 75.19 36.29
CA VAL A 546 11.35 75.66 37.15
C VAL A 546 10.79 76.67 38.14
N VAL A 547 11.14 76.52 39.42
CA VAL A 547 10.56 77.27 40.54
C VAL A 547 11.64 77.91 41.40
N GLU A 548 11.35 79.06 41.98
CA GLU A 548 12.20 79.74 42.97
C GLU A 548 11.40 80.05 44.24
N ILE A 549 12.08 80.22 45.38
CA ILE A 549 11.46 80.56 46.66
C ILE A 549 10.92 81.99 46.57
N VAL A 550 9.68 82.19 47.02
CA VAL A 550 9.11 83.52 47.24
C VAL A 550 9.48 83.95 48.65
N GLU A 551 10.51 84.80 48.79
CA GLU A 551 10.76 85.51 50.04
C GLU A 551 9.55 86.40 50.35
N SER A 552 9.03 86.29 51.58
CA SER A 552 7.84 87.01 52.06
C SER A 552 8.08 88.50 52.25
#